data_AF-A0A246TRM7-F1
#
_entry.id   AF-A0A246TRM7-F1
#
_cell.length_a   1.000
_cell.length_b   1.000
_cell.length_c   1.000
_cell.angle_alpha   90.00
_cell.angle_beta   90.00
_cell.angle_gamma   90.00
#
_symmetry.space_group_name_H-M   'P 1'
#
loop_
_entity.id
_entity.type
_entity.pdbx_description
1 polymer ?
#
loop_
_entity_poly.entity_id
_entity_poly.type
_entity_poly.pdbx_seq_one_letter_code
_entity_poly.pdbx_strand_id
1 'polypeptide(L)'
;MRFIQTPNWKPGCIHYVPNHVDIVVKCHACEAERQFDRNSLPARFEHAYIDEIQPRLKCKTCGAKGGELMFGSVEKDSDAL
;
A
#
# COMPACT_ATOMS: atom_id res chain seq x y z
N MET A 1 -3.35 -16.25 -0.50
CA MET A 1 -3.58 -14.83 -0.88
C MET A 1 -2.43 -14.39 -1.75
N ARG A 2 -2.71 -13.98 -2.98
CA ARG A 2 -1.72 -13.54 -3.96
C ARG A 2 -2.00 -12.08 -4.31
N PHE A 3 -1.00 -11.21 -4.21
CA PHE A 3 -1.10 -9.84 -4.69
C PHE A 3 -0.68 -9.77 -6.16
N ILE A 4 -1.51 -9.16 -6.99
CA ILE A 4 -1.24 -8.87 -8.40
C ILE A 4 -1.16 -7.37 -8.56
N GLN A 5 0.06 -6.85 -8.70
CA GLN A 5 0.30 -5.43 -8.91
C GLN A 5 -0.20 -4.99 -10.29
N THR A 6 -0.87 -3.84 -10.35
CA THR A 6 -1.22 -3.19 -11.61
C THR A 6 0.04 -2.61 -12.25
N PRO A 7 0.46 -3.07 -13.43
CA PRO A 7 1.70 -2.62 -14.06
C PRO A 7 1.59 -1.17 -14.53
N ASN A 8 2.69 -0.43 -14.43
CA ASN A 8 2.84 0.95 -14.95
C ASN A 8 1.86 1.99 -14.40
N TRP A 9 1.19 1.71 -13.28
CA TRP A 9 0.26 2.64 -12.70
C TRP A 9 0.82 3.33 -11.44
N LYS A 10 0.81 4.66 -11.45
CA LYS A 10 1.15 5.52 -10.31
C LYS A 10 0.05 6.56 -10.13
N PRO A 11 -0.81 6.45 -9.10
CA PRO A 11 -1.98 7.31 -8.93
C PRO A 11 -1.65 8.75 -8.55
N GLY A 12 -0.38 9.07 -8.25
CA GLY A 12 0.10 10.39 -7.85
C GLY A 12 -0.32 10.74 -6.42
N CYS A 13 -1.62 10.75 -6.13
CA CYS A 13 -2.23 11.06 -4.85
C CYS A 13 -3.06 9.87 -4.33
N ILE A 14 -3.09 9.67 -3.01
CA ILE A 14 -3.85 8.56 -2.39
C ILE A 14 -5.36 8.69 -2.63
N HIS A 15 -5.87 9.92 -2.74
CA HIS A 15 -7.28 10.20 -3.00
C HIS A 15 -7.78 9.66 -4.35
N TYR A 16 -6.90 9.61 -5.36
CA TYR A 16 -7.25 9.17 -6.71
C TYR A 16 -7.23 7.65 -6.88
N VAL A 17 -6.80 6.91 -5.86
CA VAL A 17 -6.83 5.45 -5.90
C VAL A 17 -8.30 5.01 -5.84
N PRO A 18 -8.84 4.26 -6.82
CA PRO A 18 -10.21 3.75 -6.74
C PRO A 18 -10.41 2.84 -5.52
N ASN A 19 -11.62 2.80 -4.97
CA ASN A 19 -11.91 2.03 -3.75
C ASN A 19 -11.76 0.50 -3.92
N HIS A 20 -11.88 0.00 -5.14
CA HIS A 20 -11.72 -1.44 -5.44
C HIS A 20 -10.26 -1.88 -5.58
N VAL A 21 -9.31 -0.93 -5.53
CA VAL A 21 -7.88 -1.23 -5.63
C VAL A 21 -7.34 -1.53 -4.23
N ASP A 22 -6.76 -2.72 -4.10
CA ASP A 22 -5.98 -3.11 -2.93
C ASP A 22 -4.64 -2.37 -2.91
N ILE A 23 -4.19 -2.03 -1.71
CA ILE A 23 -2.92 -1.37 -1.47
C ILE A 23 -2.07 -2.28 -0.59
N VAL A 24 -0.85 -2.56 -1.03
CA VAL A 24 0.16 -3.26 -0.24
C VAL A 24 1.32 -2.32 -0.01
N VAL A 25 1.87 -2.30 1.20
CA VAL A 25 3.12 -1.61 1.50
C VAL A 25 4.27 -2.62 1.57
N LYS A 26 5.36 -2.36 0.84
CA LYS A 26 6.64 -3.08 0.97
C LYS A 26 7.65 -2.23 1.72
N CYS A 27 8.28 -2.77 2.77
CA CYS A 27 9.36 -2.06 3.47
C CYS A 27 10.65 -2.08 2.65
N HIS A 28 11.31 -0.93 2.45
CA HIS A 28 12.61 -0.91 1.74
C HIS A 28 13.75 -1.57 2.51
N ALA A 29 13.65 -1.68 3.84
CA ALA A 29 14.73 -2.19 4.68
C ALA A 29 14.69 -3.72 4.91
N CYS A 30 13.48 -4.28 5.13
CA CYS A 30 13.32 -5.72 5.42
C CYS A 30 12.42 -6.45 4.43
N GLU A 31 11.95 -5.75 3.39
CA GLU A 31 11.10 -6.29 2.33
C GLU A 31 9.76 -6.86 2.77
N ALA A 32 9.40 -6.78 4.06
CA ALA A 32 8.12 -7.21 4.55
C ALA A 32 6.97 -6.47 3.84
N GLU A 33 6.03 -7.25 3.32
CA GLU A 33 4.81 -6.79 2.68
C GLU A 33 3.62 -6.88 3.64
N ARG A 34 2.76 -5.86 3.64
CA ARG A 34 1.51 -5.85 4.40
C ARG A 34 0.42 -5.12 3.66
N GLN A 35 -0.82 -5.55 3.85
CA GLN A 35 -1.98 -4.79 3.38
C GLN A 35 -2.00 -3.42 4.07
N PHE A 36 -2.26 -2.39 3.28
CA PHE A 36 -2.31 -1.00 3.71
C PHE A 36 -3.75 -0.49 3.61
N ASP A 37 -4.34 -0.12 4.75
CA ASP A 37 -5.64 0.53 4.77
C ASP A 37 -5.46 2.04 4.59
N ARG A 38 -5.94 2.58 3.47
CA ARG A 38 -5.91 4.02 3.19
C ARG A 38 -6.64 4.85 4.26
N ASN A 39 -7.65 4.28 4.91
CA ASN A 39 -8.42 4.96 5.96
C ASN A 39 -7.66 5.04 7.29
N SER A 40 -6.52 4.33 7.40
CA SER A 40 -5.61 4.46 8.55
C SER A 40 -4.73 5.72 8.49
N LEU A 41 -4.74 6.44 7.36
CA LEU A 41 -4.05 7.72 7.23
C LEU A 41 -4.73 8.79 8.10
N PRO A 42 -3.96 9.63 8.80
CA PRO A 42 -4.51 10.83 9.43
C PRO A 42 -5.19 11.74 8.40
N ALA A 43 -6.26 12.43 8.77
CA ALA A 43 -7.05 13.29 7.88
C ALA A 43 -6.22 14.26 7.01
N ARG A 44 -5.14 14.82 7.58
CA ARG A 44 -4.20 15.71 6.84
C ARG A 44 -3.50 15.06 5.64
N PHE A 45 -3.55 13.74 5.52
CA PHE A 45 -2.94 12.96 4.43
C PHE A 45 -3.97 12.36 3.46
N GLU A 46 -5.27 12.64 3.63
CA GLU A 46 -6.33 12.14 2.73
C GLU A 46 -6.10 12.55 1.26
N HIS A 47 -5.47 13.70 1.04
CA HIS A 47 -5.15 14.25 -0.27
C HIS A 47 -3.64 14.33 -0.54
N ALA A 48 -2.83 13.64 0.25
CA ALA A 48 -1.38 13.68 0.09
C ALA A 48 -0.90 12.89 -1.15
N TYR A 49 0.19 13.36 -1.74
CA TYR A 49 0.89 12.62 -2.78
C TYR A 49 1.51 11.35 -2.20
N ILE A 50 1.58 10.30 -3.02
CA ILE A 50 2.15 9.01 -2.64
C ILE A 50 3.61 9.19 -2.17
N ASP A 51 4.39 10.03 -2.85
CA ASP A 51 5.78 10.35 -2.50
C ASP A 51 5.90 11.12 -1.17
N GLU A 52 4.83 11.76 -0.69
CA GLU A 52 4.79 12.34 0.66
C GLU A 52 4.47 11.28 1.72
N ILE A 53 3.64 10.29 1.39
CA ILE A 53 3.24 9.24 2.34
C ILE A 53 4.39 8.25 2.56
N GLN A 54 5.00 7.76 1.48
CA GLN A 54 5.99 6.67 1.49
C GLN A 54 7.16 6.85 2.48
N PRO A 55 7.83 8.01 2.57
CA PRO A 55 8.93 8.21 3.52
C PRO A 55 8.51 8.18 5.00
N ARG A 56 7.22 8.36 5.28
CA ARG A 56 6.66 8.45 6.63
C ARG A 56 6.16 7.10 7.15
N LEU A 57 6.00 6.11 6.27
CA LEU A 57 5.56 4.76 6.63
C LEU A 57 6.57 4.12 7.57
N LYS A 58 6.10 3.62 8.73
CA LYS A 58 6.92 2.89 9.70
C LYS A 58 6.62 1.39 9.58
N CYS A 59 7.65 0.59 9.33
CA CYS A 59 7.51 -0.86 9.24
C CYS A 59 7.16 -1.46 10.60
N LYS A 60 6.08 -2.25 10.65
CA LYS A 60 5.66 -2.98 11.86
C LYS A 60 6.51 -4.23 12.15
N THR A 61 7.36 -4.66 11.22
CA THR A 61 8.25 -5.81 11.39
C THR A 61 9.62 -5.39 11.91
N CYS A 62 10.30 -4.43 11.26
CA CYS A 62 11.65 -4.01 11.64
C CYS A 62 11.76 -2.60 12.26
N GLY A 63 10.68 -1.82 12.26
CA GLY A 63 10.66 -0.46 12.83
C GLY A 63 11.23 0.65 11.94
N ALA A 64 11.89 0.30 10.82
CA ALA A 64 12.45 1.28 9.88
C ALA A 64 11.36 2.17 9.25
N LYS A 65 11.75 3.39 8.84
CA LYS A 65 10.90 4.29 8.06
C LYS A 65 11.18 4.14 6.56
N GLY A 66 10.17 4.38 5.75
CA GLY A 66 10.24 4.27 4.30
C GLY A 66 9.70 2.94 3.80
N GLY A 67 8.74 3.02 2.89
CA GLY A 67 8.21 1.88 2.16
C GLY A 67 7.63 2.28 0.82
N GLU A 68 7.32 1.28 0.01
CA GLU A 68 6.69 1.40 -1.29
C GLU A 68 5.21 1.05 -1.20
N LEU A 69 4.34 1.98 -1.61
CA LEU A 69 2.92 1.67 -1.80
C LEU A 69 2.75 1.07 -3.19
N MET A 70 2.30 -0.18 -3.23
CA MET A 70 2.00 -0.94 -4.42
C MET A 70 0.47 -1.05 -4.55
N PHE A 71 -0.02 -0.92 -5.78
CA PHE A 71 -1.45 -0.87 -6.09
C PHE A 71 -1.82 -2.05 -6.99
N GLY A 72 -2.94 -2.72 -6.70
CA GLY A 72 -3.33 -3.92 -7.42
C GLY A 72 -4.56 -4.61 -6.85
N SER A 73 -4.60 -5.93 -6.97
CA SER A 73 -5.67 -6.78 -6.45
C SER A 73 -5.10 -7.91 -5.60
N VAL A 74 -5.73 -8.19 -4.46
CA VAL A 74 -5.44 -9.38 -3.64
C VAL A 74 -6.43 -10.47 -3.98
N GLU A 75 -5.95 -11.51 -4.66
CA GLU A 75 -6.74 -12.72 -4.90
C GLU A 75 -6.74 -13.57 -3.62
N LYS A 76 -7.93 -13.90 -3.13
CA LYS A 76 -8.11 -14.96 -2.15
C LYS A 76 -8.15 -16.27 -2.93
N ASP A 77 -7.33 -17.24 -2.55
CA ASP A 77 -7.36 -18.56 -3.14
C ASP A 77 -8.76 -19.14 -2.89
N SER A 78 -9.58 -19.16 -3.93
CA SER A 78 -10.90 -19.78 -3.92
C SER A 78 -10.73 -21.28 -4.14
N ASP A 79 -10.14 -21.97 -3.17
CA ASP A 79 -10.06 -23.44 -3.08
C ASP A 79 -10.06 -23.90 -1.60
N ALA A 80 -11.05 -23.44 -0.85
CA ALA A 80 -11.41 -24.00 0.46
C ALA A 80 -12.93 -23.95 0.63
N LEU A 81 -13.63 -24.74 -0.18
CA LEU A 81 -15.00 -25.19 0.08
C LEU A 81 -14.99 -26.71 0.25
#